data_AF-A0A916F4X7-F1
#
_entry.id   AF-A0A916F4X7-F1
#
_cell.length_a   1.000
_cell.length_b   1.000
_cell.length_c   1.000
_cell.angle_alpha   90.00
_cell.angle_beta   90.00
_cell.angle_gamma   90.00
#
_symmetry.space_group_name_H-M   'P 1'
#
loop_
_entity.id
_entity.type
_entity.pdbx_description
1 polymer ?
#
loop_
_entity_poly.entity_id
_entity_poly.type
_entity_poly.pdbx_seq_one_letter_code
_entity_poly.pdbx_strand_id
1 'polypeptide(L)'
;MASALIDTNLALLLVVGTTNKAYISTHKRTKEFTEEDYDQLLFQLEGFESLWITSHCLAEVSNLLKQTDEKKARELLSTLSSVGGILF
;
A
#
# COMPACT_ATOMS: atom_id res chain seq x y z
N MET A 1 18.73 9.26 -11.33
CA MET A 1 17.42 8.62 -11.17
C MET A 1 17.51 7.68 -9.99
N ALA A 2 16.96 8.07 -8.85
CA ALA A 2 16.88 7.21 -7.67
C ALA A 2 15.60 6.38 -7.74
N SER A 3 15.70 5.08 -7.50
CA SER A 3 14.56 4.17 -7.48
C SER A 3 14.52 3.38 -6.18
N ALA A 4 13.33 3.12 -5.68
CA ALA A 4 13.12 2.27 -4.51
C ALA A 4 12.36 1.00 -4.89
N LEU A 5 12.71 -0.11 -4.23
CA LEU A 5 11.96 -1.35 -4.26
C LEU A 5 11.14 -1.43 -2.98
N ILE A 6 9.82 -1.56 -3.09
CA ILE A 6 8.93 -1.65 -1.94
C ILE A 6 8.60 -3.12 -1.64
N ASP A 7 8.58 -3.48 -0.35
CA ASP A 7 8.20 -4.80 0.10
C ASP A 7 6.67 -4.93 0.25
N THR A 8 6.20 -6.12 0.63
CA THR A 8 4.76 -6.40 0.81
C THR A 8 4.13 -5.50 1.88
N ASN A 9 4.80 -5.27 3.02
CA ASN A 9 4.22 -4.57 4.16
C ASN A 9 4.08 -3.06 3.91
N LEU A 10 5.11 -2.43 3.34
CA LEU A 10 5.06 -1.02 2.97
C LEU A 10 4.12 -0.80 1.80
N ALA A 11 4.02 -1.74 0.85
CA ALA A 11 3.01 -1.67 -0.21
C ALA A 11 1.58 -1.77 0.34
N LEU A 12 1.35 -2.62 1.35
CA LEU A 12 0.07 -2.68 2.06
C LEU A 12 -0.25 -1.37 2.76
N LEU A 13 0.69 -0.81 3.51
CA LEU A 13 0.51 0.49 4.18
C LEU A 13 0.21 1.59 3.17
N LEU A 14 0.96 1.62 2.05
CA LEU A 14 0.77 2.57 0.97
C LEU A 14 -0.65 2.47 0.39
N VAL A 15 -1.12 1.27 0.03
CA VAL A 15 -2.47 1.11 -0.55
C VAL A 15 -3.55 1.44 0.48
N VAL A 16 -3.47 0.90 1.70
CA VAL A 16 -4.48 1.12 2.73
C VAL A 16 -4.58 2.61 3.10
N GLY A 17 -3.45 3.27 3.33
CA GLY A 17 -3.41 4.70 3.67
C GLY A 17 -3.89 5.58 2.52
N THR A 18 -3.57 5.22 1.27
CA THR A 18 -4.04 5.93 0.07
C THR A 18 -5.55 5.77 -0.12
N THR A 19 -6.12 4.61 0.20
CA THR A 19 -7.58 4.41 0.16
C THR A 19 -8.27 5.26 1.23
N ASN A 20 -7.83 5.13 2.48
CA ASN A 20 -8.33 5.88 3.63
C ASN A 20 -7.38 5.68 4.82
N LYS A 21 -6.75 6.75 5.31
CA LYS A 21 -5.85 6.70 6.48
C LYS A 21 -6.48 6.03 7.71
N ALA A 22 -7.77 6.25 7.95
CA ALA A 22 -8.48 5.61 9.06
C ALA A 22 -8.57 4.07 8.94
N TYR A 23 -8.36 3.51 7.75
CA TYR A 23 -8.31 2.06 7.58
C TYR A 23 -7.00 1.46 8.09
N ILE A 24 -5.93 2.24 8.25
CA ILE A 24 -4.63 1.75 8.74
C ILE A 24 -4.81 1.06 10.09
N SER A 25 -5.48 1.71 11.03
CA SER A 25 -5.72 1.20 12.39
C SER A 25 -6.71 0.03 12.48
N THR A 26 -7.53 -0.19 11.44
CA THR A 26 -8.59 -1.22 11.45
C THR A 26 -8.28 -2.44 10.57
N HIS A 27 -7.41 -2.30 9.59
CA HIS A 27 -7.05 -3.39 8.69
C HIS A 27 -6.03 -4.34 9.35
N LYS A 28 -6.30 -5.65 9.27
CA LYS A 28 -5.58 -6.70 10.03
C LYS A 28 -4.05 -6.64 9.89
N ARG A 29 -3.56 -6.24 8.72
CA ARG A 29 -2.13 -6.21 8.37
C ARG A 29 -1.43 -4.88 8.60
N THR A 30 -2.18 -3.81 8.76
CA THR A 30 -1.60 -2.46 8.91
C THR A 30 -1.88 -1.86 10.29
N LYS A 31 -2.64 -2.54 11.14
CA LYS A 31 -2.97 -2.10 12.50
C LYS A 31 -1.78 -1.88 13.43
N GLU A 32 -0.59 -2.33 13.03
CA GLU A 32 0.67 -2.08 13.75
C GLU A 32 1.30 -0.72 13.38
N PHE A 33 0.84 -0.11 12.29
CA PHE A 33 1.23 1.22 11.84
C PHE A 33 0.20 2.28 12.27
N THR A 34 0.65 3.52 12.24
CA THR A 34 -0.13 4.73 12.49
C THR A 34 -0.35 5.52 11.20
N GLU A 35 -1.22 6.54 11.26
CA GLU A 35 -1.39 7.46 10.13
C GLU A 35 -0.10 8.27 9.90
N GLU A 36 0.63 8.59 10.98
CA GLU A 36 1.93 9.24 10.93
C GLU A 36 2.99 8.38 10.24
N ASP A 37 3.00 7.05 10.46
CA ASP A 37 3.91 6.14 9.76
C ASP A 37 3.65 6.14 8.25
N TYR A 38 2.38 6.24 7.83
CA TYR A 38 2.04 6.40 6.42
C TYR A 38 2.54 7.74 5.86
N ASP A 39 2.42 8.83 6.61
CA ASP A 39 2.95 10.13 6.19
C ASP A 39 4.48 10.13 6.08
N GLN A 40 5.17 9.44 7.00
CA GLN A 40 6.62 9.22 6.91
C GLN A 40 6.99 8.38 5.69
N LEU A 41 6.22 7.34 5.39
CA LEU A 41 6.42 6.55 4.16
C LEU A 41 6.31 7.45 2.93
N LEU A 42 5.25 8.24 2.79
CA LEU A 42 5.11 9.16 1.64
C LEU A 42 6.29 10.13 1.53
N PHE A 43 6.69 10.75 2.63
CA PHE A 43 7.85 11.65 2.66
C PHE A 43 9.15 10.98 2.19
N GLN A 44 9.37 9.71 2.58
CA GLN A 44 10.54 8.95 2.13
C GLN A 44 10.44 8.59 0.65
N LEU A 45 9.24 8.30 0.15
CA LEU A 45 9.01 7.93 -1.25
C LEU A 45 9.12 9.13 -2.21
N GLU A 46 8.86 10.36 -1.77
CA GLU A 46 9.00 11.59 -2.59
C GLU A 46 10.40 11.77 -3.21
N GLY A 47 11.44 11.20 -2.59
CA GLY A 47 12.82 11.26 -3.09
C GLY A 47 13.12 10.32 -4.26
N PHE A 48 12.19 9.45 -4.64
CA PHE A 48 12.40 8.44 -5.69
C PHE A 48 11.56 8.76 -6.94
N GLU A 49 12.21 8.70 -8.10
CA GLU A 49 11.55 8.91 -9.39
C GLU A 49 10.71 7.70 -9.83
N SER A 50 11.01 6.52 -9.28
CA SER A 50 10.33 5.28 -9.62
C SER A 50 10.26 4.34 -8.42
N LEU A 51 9.11 3.70 -8.27
CA LEU A 51 8.85 2.69 -7.27
C LEU A 51 8.62 1.35 -7.95
N TRP A 52 9.39 0.36 -7.55
CA TRP A 52 9.31 -1.00 -8.06
C TRP A 52 8.69 -1.91 -7.03
N ILE A 53 7.93 -2.90 -7.50
CA ILE A 53 7.43 -4.00 -6.70
C ILE A 53 7.66 -5.31 -7.45
N THR A 54 8.00 -6.39 -6.74
CA THR A 54 8.12 -7.70 -7.37
C THR A 54 6.74 -8.31 -7.64
N SER A 55 6.62 -9.14 -8.67
CA SER A 55 5.36 -9.83 -8.98
C SER A 55 4.84 -10.68 -7.81
N HIS A 56 5.75 -11.28 -7.04
CA HIS A 56 5.42 -12.03 -5.83
C HIS A 56 4.84 -11.13 -4.74
N CYS A 57 5.50 -10.01 -4.42
CA CYS A 57 4.98 -9.03 -3.46
C CYS A 57 3.62 -8.47 -3.91
N LEU A 58 3.45 -8.15 -5.20
CA LEU A 58 2.18 -7.66 -5.72
C LEU A 58 1.03 -8.68 -5.56
N ALA A 59 1.30 -9.95 -5.85
CA ALA A 59 0.34 -11.03 -5.64
C ALA A 59 -0.03 -11.19 -4.16
N GLU A 60 0.97 -11.09 -3.27
CA GLU A 60 0.75 -11.17 -1.83
C GLU A 60 -0.08 -9.98 -1.31
N VAL A 61 0.23 -8.75 -1.73
CA VAL A 61 -0.55 -7.54 -1.41
C VAL A 61 -2.02 -7.73 -1.80
N SER A 62 -2.29 -8.16 -3.04
CA SER A 62 -3.66 -8.41 -3.52
C SER A 62 -4.43 -9.43 -2.66
N ASN A 63 -3.75 -10.48 -2.18
CA ASN A 63 -4.36 -11.48 -1.31
C ASN A 63 -4.59 -10.95 0.12
N LEU A 64 -3.65 -10.16 0.65
CA LEU A 64 -3.72 -9.63 2.00
C LEU A 64 -4.75 -8.50 2.15
N LEU A 65 -4.94 -7.65 1.13
CA LEU A 65 -5.97 -6.59 1.12
C LEU A 65 -7.40 -7.12 1.20
N LYS A 66 -7.62 -8.40 0.83
CA LYS A 66 -8.93 -9.06 0.94
C LYS A 66 -9.24 -9.53 2.36
N GLN A 67 -8.31 -9.43 3.31
CA GLN A 67 -8.52 -9.85 4.71
C GLN A 67 -9.30 -8.81 5.52
N THR A 68 -10.45 -8.38 4.99
CA THR A 68 -11.37 -7.39 5.57
C THR A 68 -12.79 -7.65 5.03
N ASP A 69 -13.76 -6.79 5.33
CA ASP A 69 -15.10 -6.93 4.77
C ASP A 69 -15.13 -6.69 3.25
N GLU A 70 -16.13 -7.25 2.57
CA GLU A 70 -16.19 -7.24 1.10
C GLU A 70 -16.19 -5.82 0.50
N LYS A 71 -16.84 -4.87 1.17
CA LYS A 71 -16.90 -3.49 0.70
C LYS A 71 -15.52 -2.84 0.76
N LYS A 72 -14.84 -2.91 1.91
CA LYS A 72 -13.47 -2.40 2.06
C LYS A 72 -12.49 -3.09 1.13
N ALA A 73 -12.60 -4.41 0.96
CA ALA A 73 -11.72 -5.16 0.06
C ALA A 73 -11.84 -4.66 -1.39
N ARG A 74 -13.05 -4.34 -1.87
CA ARG A 74 -13.26 -3.75 -3.20
C ARG A 74 -12.64 -2.36 -3.33
N GLU A 75 -12.80 -1.51 -2.31
CA GLU A 75 -12.19 -0.16 -2.28
C GLU A 75 -10.65 -0.24 -2.33
N LEU A 76 -10.06 -1.12 -1.52
CA LEU A 76 -8.62 -1.35 -1.48
C LEU A 76 -8.07 -1.88 -2.81
N LEU A 77 -8.75 -2.86 -3.43
CA LEU A 77 -8.32 -3.41 -4.72
C LEU A 77 -8.47 -2.40 -5.87
N SER A 78 -9.48 -1.52 -5.82
CA SER A 78 -9.63 -0.40 -6.76
C SER A 78 -8.50 0.63 -6.61
N THR A 79 -8.01 0.82 -5.38
CA THR A 79 -6.86 1.68 -5.13
C THR A 79 -5.58 1.02 -5.65
N LEU A 80 -5.38 -0.27 -5.38
CA LEU A 80 -4.24 -1.04 -5.90
C LEU A 80 -4.14 -0.98 -7.43
N SER A 81 -5.26 -1.08 -8.15
CA SER A 81 -5.23 -0.98 -9.62
C SER A 81 -4.89 0.43 -10.13
N SER A 82 -5.27 1.47 -9.39
CA SER A 82 -4.95 2.86 -9.71
C SER A 82 -3.48 3.20 -9.40
N VAL A 83 -2.94 2.67 -8.30
CA VAL A 83 -1.53 2.80 -7.91
C VAL A 83 -0.62 1.90 -8.77
N GLY A 84 -1.14 0.77 -9.25
CA GLY A 84 -0.42 -0.14 -10.15
C GLY A 84 -0.01 0.52 -11.48
N GLY A 85 -0.73 1.55 -11.94
CA GLY A 85 -0.32 2.36 -13.09
C GLY A 85 0.85 3.31 -12.81
N ILE A 86 1.26 3.47 -11.55
CA ILE A 86 2.42 4.26 -11.09
C ILE A 86 3.63 3.35 -10.81
N LEU A 87 3.40 2.04 -10.60
CA LEU A 87 4.42 1.03 -10.25
C LEU A 87 5.09 0.36 -11.47
N PHE A 88 4.79 0.82 -12.69
CA PHE A 88 5.39 0.36 -13.95
C PHE A 88 5.60 1.51 -14.94
#